data_AF-A0A1I4JLB9-F1
#
_entry.id   AF-A0A1I4JLB9-F1
#
_cell.length_a   1.000
_cell.length_b   1.000
_cell.length_c   1.000
_cell.angle_alpha   90.00
_cell.angle_beta   90.00
_cell.angle_gamma   90.00
#
_symmetry.space_group_name_H-M   'P 1'
#
loop_
_entity.id
_entity.type
_entity.pdbx_description
1 polymer ?
#
loop_
_entity_poly.entity_id
_entity_poly.type
_entity_poly.pdbx_seq_one_letter_code
_entity_poly.pdbx_strand_id
1 'polypeptide(L)'
;MSEQTQMRLGNENSILSRGRVRRLSPEDLEVASPEDPTEQLTDSERAGELRESAVEAASAGIGAAVVTADGDVYTGCPVEGKGWGVHAIELAVSKAVSEGTGSVSEVAVFSEDGESGLCGRCLQAIADSRDDDVTVQIVDAEDCVERFDFDELYPALWRK
;
A
#
# COMPACT_ATOMS: atom_id res chain seq x y z
N MET A 1 -26.92 36.44 17.47
CA MET A 1 -26.75 35.22 16.64
C MET A 1 -25.26 35.04 16.44
N SER A 2 -24.74 33.89 16.87
CA SER A 2 -23.37 33.62 17.35
C SER A 2 -22.22 34.08 16.46
N GLU A 3 -21.33 34.89 17.05
CA GLU A 3 -19.89 34.83 16.80
C GLU A 3 -19.31 33.66 17.61
N GLN A 4 -18.37 32.89 17.03
CA GLN A 4 -17.15 32.45 17.73
C GLN A 4 -16.18 31.74 16.77
N THR A 5 -15.10 32.46 16.49
CA THR A 5 -13.69 32.03 16.61
C THR A 5 -13.22 30.84 15.78
N GLN A 6 -12.61 31.13 14.62
CA GLN A 6 -11.59 30.29 14.00
C GLN A 6 -10.47 30.01 15.02
N MET A 7 -10.25 28.73 15.34
CA MET A 7 -9.11 28.29 16.15
C MET A 7 -7.96 27.88 15.21
N ARG A 8 -6.87 28.66 15.24
CA ARG A 8 -5.59 28.31 14.63
C ARG A 8 -5.06 27.03 15.29
N LEU A 9 -4.94 25.95 14.53
CA LEU A 9 -4.23 24.74 14.92
C LEU A 9 -2.79 24.88 14.42
N GLY A 10 -1.87 25.22 15.31
CA GLY A 10 -0.44 25.12 15.02
C GLY A 10 0.01 23.65 15.01
N ASN A 11 0.78 23.30 13.99
CA ASN A 11 1.51 22.05 13.73
C ASN A 11 0.74 20.74 14.08
N GLU A 12 -0.24 20.24 13.31
CA GLU A 12 -0.30 19.87 11.87
C GLU A 12 0.16 18.44 11.59
N ASN A 13 -0.73 17.46 11.87
CA ASN A 13 -0.94 16.33 10.98
C ASN A 13 -2.35 16.49 10.40
N SER A 14 -2.44 17.02 9.19
CA SER A 14 -3.70 17.53 8.60
C SER A 14 -4.70 16.47 8.16
N ILE A 15 -4.31 15.19 8.16
CA ILE A 15 -5.14 14.08 7.65
C ILE A 15 -5.92 13.40 8.78
N LEU A 16 -5.42 13.42 10.02
CA LEU A 16 -6.05 12.71 11.13
C LEU A 16 -7.03 13.62 11.86
N SER A 17 -8.32 13.33 11.74
CA SER A 17 -9.35 13.99 12.56
C SER A 17 -9.09 13.71 14.04
N ARG A 18 -9.30 14.72 14.91
CA ARG A 18 -9.13 14.63 16.38
C ARG A 18 -10.10 13.66 17.07
N GLY A 19 -10.98 12.99 16.32
CA GLY A 19 -11.78 11.91 16.86
C GLY A 19 -10.88 10.73 17.16
N ARG A 20 -10.79 10.32 18.43
CA ARG A 20 -10.15 9.06 18.81
C ARG A 20 -10.97 7.94 18.17
N VAL A 21 -10.63 7.54 16.93
CA VAL A 21 -11.11 6.29 16.34
C VAL A 21 -10.76 5.23 17.37
N ARG A 22 -11.77 4.60 17.96
CA ARG A 22 -11.53 3.50 18.89
C ARG A 22 -10.89 2.40 18.04
N ARG A 23 -9.58 2.19 18.18
CA ARG A 23 -8.97 0.93 17.76
C ARG A 23 -9.59 -0.13 18.66
N LEU A 24 -10.62 -0.79 18.16
CA LEU A 24 -11.19 -1.96 18.79
C LEU A 24 -10.20 -3.08 18.51
N SER A 25 -9.67 -3.68 19.55
CA SER A 25 -8.97 -4.94 19.43
C SER A 25 -9.98 -6.06 19.10
N PRO A 26 -9.53 -7.18 18.51
CA PRO A 26 -10.39 -8.36 18.36
C PRO A 26 -11.05 -8.79 19.69
N GLU A 27 -10.35 -8.59 20.81
CA GLU A 27 -10.84 -8.83 22.17
C GLU A 27 -12.03 -7.94 22.55
N ASP A 28 -12.06 -6.68 22.09
CA ASP A 28 -13.16 -5.73 22.31
C ASP A 28 -14.43 -6.09 21.52
N LEU A 29 -14.31 -6.96 20.52
CA LEU A 29 -15.38 -7.35 19.60
C LEU A 29 -15.94 -8.75 19.89
N GLU A 30 -15.43 -9.45 20.91
CA GLU A 30 -15.72 -10.86 21.17
C GLU A 30 -15.48 -11.77 19.94
N VAL A 31 -14.64 -11.31 19.00
CA VAL A 31 -14.23 -12.08 17.83
C VAL A 31 -12.98 -12.84 18.23
N ALA A 32 -12.97 -14.15 18.01
CA ALA A 32 -11.75 -14.94 18.18
C ALA A 32 -10.65 -14.32 17.30
N SER A 33 -9.54 -13.89 17.91
CA SER A 33 -8.34 -13.55 17.15
C SER A 33 -8.01 -14.77 16.30
N PRO A 34 -7.83 -14.65 14.97
CA PRO A 34 -7.30 -15.76 14.20
C PRO A 34 -6.03 -16.22 14.92
N GLU A 35 -5.97 -17.52 15.22
CA GLU A 35 -4.79 -18.12 15.82
C GLU A 35 -3.62 -17.75 14.92
N ASP A 36 -2.65 -17.03 15.48
CA ASP A 36 -1.46 -16.57 14.79
C ASP A 36 -0.77 -17.81 14.18
N PRO A 37 -0.88 -18.06 12.86
CA PRO A 37 -0.22 -19.19 12.26
C PRO A 37 1.26 -18.83 12.26
N THR A 38 1.95 -19.21 13.33
CA THR A 38 3.41 -19.10 13.45
C THR A 38 4.10 -20.17 12.58
N GLU A 39 3.55 -20.42 11.39
CA GLU A 39 4.32 -21.01 10.30
C GLU A 39 5.12 -19.87 9.69
N GLN A 40 6.42 -19.87 9.96
CA GLN A 40 7.36 -18.98 9.30
C GLN A 40 7.36 -19.35 7.82
N LEU A 41 6.51 -18.69 7.05
CA LEU A 41 6.45 -18.81 5.59
C LEU A 41 7.83 -18.53 5.01
N THR A 42 8.25 -19.35 4.05
CA THR A 42 9.48 -19.07 3.30
C THR A 42 9.31 -17.81 2.45
N ASP A 43 10.40 -17.13 2.12
CA ASP A 43 10.34 -15.90 1.30
C ASP A 43 9.61 -16.12 -0.05
N SER A 44 9.71 -17.33 -0.61
CA SER A 44 9.01 -17.69 -1.84
C SER A 44 7.49 -17.84 -1.67
N GLU A 45 7.03 -18.31 -0.51
CA GLU A 45 5.60 -18.46 -0.20
C GLU A 45 4.98 -17.09 0.05
N ARG A 46 5.66 -16.24 0.83
CA ARG A 46 5.24 -14.84 1.07
C ARG A 46 5.14 -14.05 -0.22
N ALA A 47 6.13 -14.19 -1.11
CA ALA A 47 6.09 -13.59 -2.44
C ALA A 47 4.94 -14.16 -3.31
N GLY A 48 4.48 -15.39 -3.07
CA GLY A 48 3.30 -15.97 -3.71
C GLY A 48 2.01 -15.32 -3.22
N GLU A 49 1.80 -15.29 -1.91
CA GLU A 49 0.61 -14.71 -1.27
C GLU A 49 0.45 -13.22 -1.58
N LEU A 50 1.55 -12.48 -1.65
CA LEU A 50 1.53 -11.07 -2.02
C LEU A 50 1.03 -10.85 -3.45
N ARG A 51 1.46 -11.72 -4.38
CA ARG A 51 0.99 -11.69 -5.78
C ARG A 51 -0.48 -12.05 -5.88
N GLU A 52 -0.91 -13.10 -5.18
CA GLU A 52 -2.31 -13.49 -5.11
C GLU A 52 -3.18 -12.34 -4.57
N SER A 53 -2.73 -11.67 -3.51
CA SER A 53 -3.40 -10.48 -2.96
C SER A 53 -3.52 -9.34 -3.98
N ALA A 54 -2.50 -9.13 -4.82
CA ALA A 54 -2.56 -8.13 -5.88
C ALA A 54 -3.56 -8.51 -6.99
N VAL A 55 -3.64 -9.80 -7.35
CA VAL A 55 -4.62 -10.33 -8.31
C VAL A 55 -6.04 -10.20 -7.76
N GLU A 56 -6.28 -10.62 -6.52
CA GLU A 56 -7.60 -10.56 -5.88
C GLU A 56 -8.11 -9.12 -5.72
N ALA A 57 -7.19 -8.17 -5.46
CA ALA A 57 -7.52 -6.77 -5.34
C ALA A 57 -7.81 -6.09 -6.69
N ALA A 58 -7.53 -6.74 -7.81
CA ALA A 58 -7.57 -6.11 -9.12
C ALA A 58 -8.97 -5.61 -9.50
N SER A 59 -9.02 -4.40 -10.02
CA SER A 59 -10.22 -3.84 -10.64
C SER A 59 -9.84 -3.07 -11.89
N ALA A 60 -10.66 -3.18 -12.95
CA ALA A 60 -10.31 -2.62 -14.26
C ALA A 60 -8.92 -3.07 -14.76
N GLY A 61 -8.61 -4.36 -14.57
CA GLY A 61 -7.39 -4.99 -15.08
C GLY A 61 -6.11 -4.70 -14.28
N ILE A 62 -6.15 -3.90 -13.20
CA ILE A 62 -4.95 -3.57 -12.41
C ILE A 62 -5.22 -3.74 -10.92
N GLY A 63 -4.27 -4.34 -10.21
CA GLY A 63 -4.27 -4.48 -8.75
C GLY A 63 -2.87 -4.36 -8.18
N ALA A 64 -2.76 -4.00 -6.90
CA ALA A 64 -1.47 -3.91 -6.22
C ALA A 64 -1.60 -4.36 -4.77
N ALA A 65 -0.51 -4.90 -4.24
CA ALA A 65 -0.36 -5.23 -2.83
C ALA A 65 1.03 -4.81 -2.35
N VAL A 66 1.12 -4.32 -1.12
CA VAL A 66 2.38 -3.94 -0.48
C VAL A 66 2.50 -4.60 0.88
N VAL A 67 3.71 -5.08 1.19
CA VAL A 67 4.07 -5.57 2.53
C VAL A 67 4.79 -4.46 3.26
N THR A 68 4.47 -4.30 4.53
CA THR A 68 5.18 -3.38 5.42
C THR A 68 6.24 -4.10 6.23
N ALA A 69 7.17 -3.38 6.85
CA ALA A 69 8.21 -3.96 7.71
C ALA A 69 7.64 -4.79 8.88
N ASP A 70 6.40 -4.51 9.31
CA ASP A 70 5.69 -5.25 10.36
C ASP A 70 5.03 -6.54 9.83
N GLY A 71 5.07 -6.79 8.52
CA GLY A 71 4.48 -7.95 7.86
C GLY A 71 3.05 -7.77 7.39
N ASP A 72 2.41 -6.63 7.68
CA ASP A 72 1.04 -6.34 7.25
C ASP A 72 0.97 -6.14 5.73
N VAL A 73 -0.07 -6.68 5.11
CA VAL A 73 -0.35 -6.57 3.67
C VAL A 73 -1.46 -5.55 3.43
N TYR A 74 -1.21 -4.59 2.54
CA TYR A 74 -2.19 -3.60 2.10
C TYR A 74 -2.41 -3.68 0.61
N THR A 75 -3.67 -3.73 0.20
CA THR A 75 -4.03 -3.84 -1.21
C THR A 75 -4.63 -2.56 -1.78
N GLY A 76 -4.52 -2.39 -3.09
CA GLY A 76 -5.02 -1.24 -3.82
C GLY A 76 -5.47 -1.60 -5.22
N CYS A 77 -6.40 -0.81 -5.73
CA CYS A 77 -6.87 -0.85 -7.09
C CYS A 77 -7.00 0.58 -7.63
N PRO A 78 -7.05 0.79 -8.95
CA PRO A 78 -7.30 2.12 -9.50
C PRO A 78 -8.64 2.66 -9.02
N VAL A 79 -8.65 3.90 -8.54
CA VAL A 79 -9.88 4.62 -8.23
C VAL A 79 -9.90 5.91 -9.03
N GLU A 80 -10.98 6.11 -9.78
CA GLU A 80 -11.15 7.24 -10.67
C GLU A 80 -12.41 8.04 -10.32
N GLY A 81 -12.34 9.35 -10.55
CA GLY A 81 -13.46 10.27 -10.41
C GLY A 81 -13.34 11.46 -11.35
N LYS A 82 -14.31 12.38 -11.29
CA LYS A 82 -14.27 13.60 -12.11
C LYS A 82 -13.13 14.51 -11.63
N GLY A 83 -12.04 14.53 -12.40
CA GLY A 83 -10.89 15.41 -12.17
C GLY A 83 -9.87 14.92 -11.15
N TRP A 84 -9.94 13.66 -10.74
CA TRP A 84 -8.97 13.05 -9.83
C TRP A 84 -8.90 11.54 -10.03
N GLY A 85 -7.78 10.95 -9.63
CA GLY A 85 -7.58 9.51 -9.65
C GLY A 85 -6.33 9.10 -8.89
N VAL A 86 -6.31 7.85 -8.46
CA VAL A 86 -5.20 7.22 -7.76
C VAL A 86 -4.96 5.84 -8.38
N HIS A 87 -3.71 5.53 -8.66
CA HIS A 87 -3.35 4.20 -9.18
C HIS A 87 -3.33 3.17 -8.04
N ALA A 88 -3.35 1.89 -8.41
CA ALA A 88 -3.38 0.78 -7.46
C ALA A 88 -2.26 0.86 -6.40
N ILE A 89 -1.01 1.10 -6.85
CA ILE A 89 0.17 1.20 -5.96
C ILE A 89 0.05 2.41 -5.03
N GLU A 90 -0.29 3.58 -5.58
CA GLU A 90 -0.47 4.79 -4.76
C GLU A 90 -1.54 4.57 -3.68
N LEU A 91 -2.62 3.86 -3.99
CA LEU A 91 -3.67 3.54 -3.04
C LEU A 91 -3.21 2.53 -1.97
N ALA A 92 -2.52 1.46 -2.37
CA ALA A 92 -1.99 0.45 -1.45
C ALA A 92 -0.99 1.08 -0.46
N VAL A 93 -0.05 1.88 -0.98
CA VAL A 93 0.91 2.65 -0.18
C VAL A 93 0.20 3.65 0.73
N SER A 94 -0.77 4.40 0.21
CA SER A 94 -1.51 5.39 1.02
C SER A 94 -2.25 4.74 2.18
N LYS A 95 -2.80 3.54 2.00
CA LYS A 95 -3.45 2.76 3.08
C LYS A 95 -2.43 2.35 4.14
N ALA A 96 -1.29 1.79 3.74
CA ALA A 96 -0.21 1.45 4.66
C ALA A 96 0.23 2.67 5.48
N VAL A 97 0.61 3.76 4.81
CA VAL A 97 1.03 5.01 5.45
C VAL A 97 -0.06 5.56 6.39
N SER A 98 -1.34 5.45 6.03
CA SER A 98 -2.44 5.94 6.86
C SER A 98 -2.61 5.20 8.18
N GLU A 99 -2.21 3.92 8.24
CA GLU A 99 -2.26 3.10 9.46
C GLU A 99 -1.03 3.28 10.36
N GLY A 100 -0.05 4.08 9.90
CA GLY A 100 1.17 4.41 10.63
C GLY A 100 2.35 3.50 10.30
N THR A 101 2.22 2.62 9.30
CA THR A 101 3.30 1.77 8.81
C THR A 101 4.09 2.53 7.74
N GLY A 102 5.29 2.99 8.11
CA GLY A 102 6.10 3.92 7.31
C GLY A 102 7.06 3.26 6.31
N SER A 103 7.19 1.93 6.36
CA SER A 103 8.24 1.20 5.66
C SER A 103 7.64 0.07 4.83
N VAL A 104 7.43 0.32 3.54
CA VAL A 104 7.14 -0.69 2.52
C VAL A 104 8.42 -1.46 2.24
N SER A 105 8.35 -2.79 2.28
CA SER A 105 9.48 -3.71 2.03
C SER A 105 9.32 -4.48 0.72
N GLU A 106 8.10 -4.83 0.33
CA GLU A 106 7.81 -5.55 -0.90
C GLU A 106 6.56 -5.00 -1.57
N VAL A 107 6.54 -5.05 -2.90
CA VAL A 107 5.42 -4.60 -3.73
C VAL A 107 5.12 -5.68 -4.77
N ALA A 108 3.86 -6.05 -4.92
CA ALA A 108 3.36 -6.80 -6.07
C ALA A 108 2.33 -5.97 -6.84
N VAL A 109 2.38 -6.07 -8.16
CA VAL A 109 1.44 -5.40 -9.06
C VAL A 109 0.93 -6.42 -10.07
N PHE A 110 -0.37 -6.52 -10.18
CA PHE A 110 -1.05 -7.27 -11.22
C PHE A 110 -1.50 -6.34 -12.34
N SER A 111 -1.28 -6.75 -13.60
CA SER A 111 -1.79 -6.07 -14.79
C SER A 111 -2.26 -7.06 -15.84
N GLU A 112 -3.54 -6.99 -16.22
CA GLU A 112 -4.15 -7.88 -17.22
C GLU A 112 -3.55 -7.67 -18.62
N ASP A 113 -3.24 -6.41 -18.98
CA ASP A 113 -2.70 -6.03 -20.30
C ASP A 113 -1.16 -5.95 -20.32
N GLY A 114 -0.49 -6.31 -19.21
CA GLY A 114 0.97 -6.22 -19.07
C GLY A 114 1.53 -4.81 -18.90
N GLU A 115 0.68 -3.77 -18.94
CA GLU A 115 1.08 -2.42 -18.53
C GLU A 115 1.21 -2.38 -17.00
N SER A 116 2.43 -2.48 -16.50
CA SER A 116 2.76 -2.66 -15.07
C SER A 116 2.23 -1.60 -14.10
N GLY A 117 1.61 -0.52 -14.56
CA GLY A 117 1.11 0.56 -13.69
C GLY A 117 2.21 1.32 -12.95
N LEU A 118 3.49 1.10 -13.29
CA LEU A 118 4.66 1.75 -12.67
C LEU A 118 4.91 3.14 -13.28
N CYS A 119 3.97 4.06 -13.12
CA CYS A 119 4.20 5.45 -13.49
C CYS A 119 5.08 6.17 -12.45
N GLY A 120 5.59 7.35 -12.79
CA GLY A 120 6.44 8.14 -11.90
C GLY A 120 5.79 8.50 -10.55
N ARG A 121 4.46 8.63 -10.48
CA ARG A 121 3.74 8.85 -9.21
C ARG A 121 3.76 7.60 -8.31
N CYS A 122 3.58 6.42 -8.90
CA CYS A 122 3.64 5.15 -8.17
C CYS A 122 5.05 4.89 -7.63
N LEU A 123 6.06 5.12 -8.48
CA LEU A 123 7.46 4.99 -8.07
C LEU A 123 7.79 5.98 -6.96
N GLN A 124 7.37 7.24 -7.07
CA GLN A 124 7.59 8.21 -6.01
C GLN A 124 6.85 7.84 -4.71
N ALA A 125 5.63 7.32 -4.80
CA ALA A 125 4.88 6.88 -3.62
C ALA A 125 5.65 5.79 -2.86
N ILE A 126 6.17 4.78 -3.56
CA ILE A 126 7.04 3.76 -2.95
C ILE A 126 8.31 4.40 -2.39
N ALA A 127 8.99 5.25 -3.16
CA ALA A 127 10.25 5.90 -2.75
C ALA A 127 10.11 6.73 -1.46
N ASP A 128 8.97 7.38 -1.27
CA ASP A 128 8.70 8.21 -0.09
C ASP A 128 8.30 7.38 1.15
N SER A 129 7.92 6.12 0.98
CA SER A 129 7.37 5.25 2.02
C SER A 129 8.09 3.92 2.18
N ARG A 130 9.32 3.78 1.69
CA ARG A 130 10.09 2.54 1.70
C ARG A 130 11.27 2.57 2.67
N ASP A 131 11.74 1.37 3.01
CA ASP A 131 13.12 1.18 3.48
C ASP A 131 14.12 1.16 2.30
N ASP A 132 15.40 0.97 2.58
CA ASP A 132 16.46 1.04 1.55
C ASP A 132 16.25 -0.03 0.44
N ASP A 133 15.92 -1.26 0.81
CA ASP A 133 15.79 -2.41 -0.09
C ASP A 133 14.31 -2.78 -0.31
N VAL A 134 13.76 -2.49 -1.51
CA VAL A 134 12.40 -2.91 -1.91
C VAL A 134 12.45 -3.74 -3.19
N THR A 135 11.81 -4.90 -3.15
CA THR A 135 11.55 -5.72 -4.34
C THR A 135 10.18 -5.37 -4.91
N VAL A 136 10.13 -5.15 -6.24
CA VAL A 136 8.89 -4.94 -6.99
C VAL A 136 8.66 -6.14 -7.90
N GLN A 137 7.51 -6.78 -7.77
CA GLN A 137 7.07 -7.91 -8.57
C GLN A 137 5.91 -7.49 -9.46
N ILE A 138 6.01 -7.77 -10.76
CA ILE A 138 4.97 -7.51 -11.74
C ILE A 138 4.45 -8.86 -12.22
N VAL A 139 3.14 -9.03 -12.17
CA VAL A 139 2.42 -10.25 -12.56
C VAL A 139 1.44 -9.92 -13.65
N ASP A 140 1.44 -10.69 -14.72
CA ASP A 140 0.45 -10.59 -15.78
C ASP A 140 -0.67 -11.64 -15.65
N ALA A 141 -1.62 -11.61 -16.59
CA ALA A 141 -2.74 -12.56 -16.64
C ALA A 141 -2.32 -14.02 -16.95
N GLU A 142 -1.08 -14.25 -17.39
CA GLU A 142 -0.52 -15.59 -17.67
C GLU A 142 0.33 -16.12 -16.50
N ASP A 143 0.25 -15.47 -15.32
CA ASP A 143 1.08 -15.73 -14.14
C ASP A 143 2.60 -15.58 -14.38
N CYS A 144 3.00 -14.88 -15.44
CA CYS A 144 4.40 -14.57 -15.66
C CYS A 144 4.83 -13.48 -14.69
N VAL A 145 5.98 -13.71 -14.04
CA VAL A 145 6.47 -12.83 -12.98
C VAL A 145 7.81 -12.24 -13.34
N GLU A 146 7.84 -10.91 -13.41
CA GLU A 146 9.05 -10.12 -13.50
C GLU A 146 9.36 -9.52 -12.13
N ARG A 147 10.63 -9.59 -11.72
CA ARG A 147 11.10 -9.04 -10.45
C ARG A 147 12.19 -8.02 -10.71
N PHE A 148 12.09 -6.91 -9.99
CA PHE A 148 13.03 -5.80 -10.08
C PHE A 148 13.41 -5.34 -8.68
N ASP A 149 14.68 -4.98 -8.52
CA ASP A 149 15.07 -4.14 -7.40
C ASP A 149 14.53 -2.73 -7.67
N PHE A 150 13.99 -2.07 -6.65
CA PHE A 150 13.34 -0.78 -6.86
C PHE A 150 14.28 0.27 -7.50
N ASP A 151 15.57 0.24 -7.16
CA ASP A 151 16.56 1.18 -7.69
C ASP A 151 16.85 0.96 -9.19
N GLU A 152 16.54 -0.21 -9.76
CA GLU A 152 16.58 -0.44 -11.21
C GLU A 152 15.45 0.29 -11.93
N LEU A 153 14.27 0.37 -11.28
CA LEU A 153 13.08 1.04 -11.81
C LEU A 153 13.13 2.56 -11.62
N TYR A 154 13.75 3.03 -10.55
CA TYR A 154 13.80 4.46 -10.21
C TYR A 154 15.22 4.94 -9.83
N PRO A 155 16.19 4.89 -10.76
CA PRO A 155 17.61 5.12 -10.48
C PRO A 155 17.96 6.57 -10.12
N ALA A 156 17.11 7.53 -10.50
CA ALA A 156 17.30 8.95 -10.24
C ALA A 156 16.22 9.46 -9.28
N LEU A 157 16.31 9.02 -8.02
CA LEU A 157 15.37 9.38 -6.96
C LEU A 157 15.19 10.90 -6.86
N TRP A 158 13.97 11.37 -7.05
CA TRP A 158 13.64 12.74 -6.67
C TRP A 158 13.51 12.83 -5.15
N ARG A 159 14.25 13.76 -4.55
CA ARG A 159 14.20 14.08 -3.12
C ARG A 159 13.79 15.54 -2.95
N LYS A 160 12.96 15.80 -1.94
CA LYS A 160 12.44 17.13 -1.61
C LYS A 160 13.47 18.03 -0.92
#